data_AF-A0A7V8EV70-F1
#
_entry.id   AF-A0A7V8EV70-F1
#
_cell.length_a   1.000
_cell.length_b   1.000
_cell.length_c   1.000
_cell.angle_alpha   90.00
_cell.angle_beta   90.00
_cell.angle_gamma   90.00
#
_symmetry.space_group_name_H-M   'P 1'
#
loop_
_entity.id
_entity.type
_entity.pdbx_description
1 polymer ?
#
loop_
_entity_poly.entity_id
_entity_poly.type
_entity_poly.pdbx_seq_one_letter_code
_entity_poly.pdbx_strand_id
1 'polypeptide(L)'
;MAAHSRINNPTPAQQAQGIVGEGSGLFQTQSVPNKSGVLIPRAGDSEAKILDGLAQKLGNNFNAKGTVTIFTERPACSSCLGVVEQFKVKYPNIRIDVLDNNGVVMRPLKVKQ
;
A
#
# COMPACT_ATOMS: atom_id res chain seq x y z
N MET A 1 -3.39 -8.86 -5.17
CA MET A 1 -3.87 -7.46 -5.19
C MET A 1 -2.70 -6.57 -5.54
N ALA A 2 -2.91 -5.47 -6.26
CA ALA A 2 -1.88 -4.52 -6.67
C ALA A 2 -2.42 -3.10 -6.52
N ALA A 3 -1.55 -2.10 -6.34
CA ALA A 3 -1.95 -0.69 -6.33
C ALA A 3 -0.94 0.14 -7.10
N HIS A 4 -1.38 1.31 -7.54
CA HIS A 4 -0.51 2.27 -8.22
C HIS A 4 -0.81 3.68 -7.72
N SER A 5 0.24 4.49 -7.51
CA SER A 5 0.12 5.84 -6.95
C SER A 5 -0.79 6.74 -7.79
N ARG A 6 -0.79 6.57 -9.12
CA ARG A 6 -1.61 7.35 -10.06
C ARG A 6 -3.01 6.78 -10.33
N ILE A 7 -3.36 5.62 -9.77
CA ILE A 7 -4.68 5.01 -9.97
C ILE A 7 -5.45 5.11 -8.65
N ASN A 8 -6.36 6.08 -8.57
CA ASN A 8 -7.24 6.24 -7.40
C ASN A 8 -8.57 5.52 -7.63
N ASN A 9 -9.14 5.60 -8.82
CA ASN A 9 -10.40 4.97 -9.18
C ASN A 9 -10.15 3.94 -10.29
N PRO A 10 -9.82 2.68 -9.96
CA PRO A 10 -9.60 1.65 -10.96
C PRO A 10 -10.89 1.33 -11.71
N THR A 11 -10.78 1.11 -13.02
CA THR A 11 -11.91 0.67 -13.86
C THR A 11 -12.34 -0.76 -13.48
N PRO A 12 -13.55 -1.21 -13.86
CA PRO A 12 -13.97 -2.59 -13.61
C PRO A 12 -12.98 -3.64 -14.16
N ALA A 13 -12.38 -3.38 -15.32
CA ALA A 13 -11.36 -4.24 -15.89
C ALA A 13 -10.09 -4.29 -15.03
N GLN A 14 -9.65 -3.15 -14.50
CA GLN A 14 -8.50 -3.07 -13.59
C GLN A 14 -8.77 -3.74 -12.24
N GLN A 15 -10.00 -3.58 -11.70
CA GLN A 15 -10.43 -4.28 -10.49
C GLN A 15 -10.48 -5.79 -10.68
N ALA A 16 -10.91 -6.27 -11.86
CA ALA A 16 -10.88 -7.69 -12.21
C ALA A 16 -9.45 -8.25 -12.25
N GLN A 17 -8.45 -7.42 -12.59
CA GLN A 17 -7.02 -7.75 -12.48
C GLN A 17 -6.46 -7.61 -11.05
N GLY A 18 -7.31 -7.25 -10.08
CA GLY A 18 -6.94 -7.11 -8.67
C GLY A 18 -6.26 -5.78 -8.33
N ILE A 19 -6.38 -4.76 -9.17
CA ILE A 19 -5.91 -3.40 -8.88
C ILE A 19 -6.86 -2.74 -7.88
N VAL A 20 -6.32 -2.24 -6.78
CA VAL A 20 -7.04 -1.45 -5.79
C VAL A 20 -6.76 0.03 -5.94
N GLY A 21 -7.78 0.82 -5.63
CA GLY A 21 -7.77 2.26 -5.69
C GLY A 21 -7.45 2.91 -4.35
N GLU A 22 -7.78 4.19 -4.27
CA GLU A 22 -7.84 4.93 -3.02
C GLU A 22 -8.87 4.27 -2.10
N GLY A 23 -8.46 4.00 -0.86
CA GLY A 23 -9.33 3.35 0.11
C GLY A 23 -10.28 4.33 0.81
N SER A 24 -11.04 3.84 1.78
CA SER A 24 -12.00 4.65 2.53
C SER A 24 -11.35 5.57 3.57
N GLY A 25 -10.02 5.57 3.70
CA GLY A 25 -9.32 6.30 4.74
C GLY A 25 -9.41 5.61 6.09
N LEU A 26 -9.43 4.26 6.13
CA LEU A 26 -9.49 3.51 7.39
C LEU A 26 -8.23 3.69 8.24
N PHE A 27 -7.12 4.10 7.62
CA PHE A 27 -5.85 4.36 8.28
C PHE A 27 -5.40 5.78 8.00
N GLN A 28 -4.85 6.42 9.02
CA GLN A 28 -4.36 7.78 8.93
C GLN A 28 -2.98 7.80 8.27
N THR A 29 -2.81 8.67 7.28
CA THR A 29 -1.52 8.93 6.64
C THR A 29 -1.07 10.35 6.94
N GLN A 30 0.25 10.53 7.02
CA GLN A 30 0.89 11.82 7.19
C GLN A 30 1.56 12.28 5.91
N SER A 31 1.70 13.59 5.76
CA SER A 31 2.54 14.18 4.72
C SER A 31 4.01 14.06 5.11
N VAL A 32 4.84 13.58 4.19
CA VAL A 32 6.28 13.36 4.42
C VAL A 32 7.07 14.22 3.43
N PRO A 33 8.14 14.89 3.87
CA PRO A 33 8.96 15.70 2.97
C PRO A 33 9.64 14.84 1.90
N ASN A 34 9.65 15.33 0.67
CA ASN A 34 10.47 14.76 -0.40
C ASN A 34 11.93 15.24 -0.29
N LYS A 35 12.80 14.80 -1.21
CA LYS A 35 14.22 15.22 -1.25
C LYS A 35 14.42 16.74 -1.35
N SER A 36 13.43 17.47 -1.84
CA SER A 36 13.44 18.93 -1.95
C SER A 36 12.81 19.62 -0.74
N GLY A 37 12.43 18.89 0.32
CA GLY A 37 11.79 19.43 1.52
C GLY A 37 10.30 19.71 1.39
N VAL A 38 9.69 19.45 0.23
CA VAL A 38 8.25 19.67 0.01
C VAL A 38 7.46 18.55 0.65
N LEU A 39 6.50 18.90 1.51
CA LEU A 39 5.59 17.94 2.15
C LEU A 39 4.62 17.37 1.11
N ILE A 40 4.70 16.05 0.89
CA ILE A 40 3.82 15.33 -0.03
C ILE A 40 2.83 14.48 0.77
N PRO A 41 1.52 14.60 0.53
CA PRO A 41 0.54 13.73 1.17
C PRO A 41 0.74 12.29 0.70
N ARG A 42 0.79 11.34 1.65
CA ARG A 42 1.09 9.93 1.37
C ARG A 42 -0.15 9.03 1.33
N ALA A 43 -1.36 9.60 1.39
CA ALA A 43 -2.62 8.87 1.26
C ALA A 43 -2.72 8.12 -0.09
N GLY A 44 -2.15 8.69 -1.15
CA GLY A 44 -2.15 8.11 -2.49
C GLY A 44 -1.12 7.01 -2.72
N ASP A 45 -0.23 6.73 -1.75
CA ASP A 45 0.83 5.73 -1.90
C ASP A 45 0.24 4.32 -1.99
N SER A 46 0.94 3.44 -2.71
CA SER A 46 0.39 2.13 -3.12
C SER A 46 0.22 1.20 -1.92
N GLU A 47 1.13 1.30 -0.95
CA GLU A 47 1.12 0.56 0.30
C GLU A 47 -0.13 0.89 1.13
N ALA A 48 -0.49 2.18 1.23
CA ALA A 48 -1.68 2.62 1.95
C ALA A 48 -2.95 2.10 1.27
N LYS A 49 -3.03 2.19 -0.06
CA LYS A 49 -4.14 1.66 -0.86
C LYS A 49 -4.34 0.15 -0.69
N ILE A 50 -3.26 -0.62 -0.71
CA ILE A 50 -3.31 -2.08 -0.50
C ILE A 50 -3.84 -2.42 0.88
N LEU A 51 -3.31 -1.79 1.92
CA LEU A 51 -3.69 -2.08 3.31
C LEU A 51 -5.12 -1.65 3.60
N ASP A 52 -5.56 -0.50 3.09
CA ASP A 52 -6.94 -0.04 3.24
C ASP A 52 -7.92 -0.94 2.48
N GLY A 53 -7.62 -1.27 1.21
CA GLY A 53 -8.41 -2.22 0.42
C GLY A 53 -8.46 -3.61 1.03
N LEU A 54 -7.40 -4.07 1.69
CA LEU A 54 -7.40 -5.32 2.44
C LEU A 54 -8.25 -5.21 3.71
N ALA A 55 -8.14 -4.11 4.46
CA ALA A 55 -8.92 -3.88 5.66
C ALA A 55 -10.43 -3.79 5.36
N GLN A 56 -10.82 -3.21 4.22
CA GLN A 56 -12.21 -3.23 3.74
C GLN A 56 -12.71 -4.65 3.48
N LYS A 57 -11.89 -5.51 2.87
CA LYS A 57 -12.25 -6.92 2.62
C LYS A 57 -12.37 -7.74 3.91
N LEU A 58 -11.52 -7.48 4.89
CA LEU A 58 -11.56 -8.14 6.19
C LEU A 58 -12.71 -7.64 7.07
N GLY A 59 -13.07 -6.36 6.95
CA GLY A 59 -14.17 -5.74 7.69
C GLY A 59 -14.01 -5.90 9.20
N ASN A 60 -14.99 -6.51 9.85
CA ASN A 60 -14.99 -6.73 11.31
C ASN A 60 -14.33 -8.05 11.71
N ASN A 61 -13.67 -8.77 10.79
CA ASN A 61 -12.97 -10.00 11.10
C ASN A 61 -11.58 -9.72 11.69
N PHE A 62 -11.54 -9.16 12.90
CA PHE A 62 -10.30 -8.81 13.62
C PHE A 62 -9.46 -10.04 13.99
N ASN A 63 -10.08 -11.23 14.00
CA ASN A 63 -9.41 -12.50 14.30
C ASN A 63 -8.83 -13.19 13.05
N ALA A 64 -8.95 -12.59 11.87
CA ALA A 64 -8.33 -13.10 10.65
C ALA A 64 -6.84 -13.33 10.86
N LYS A 65 -6.33 -14.48 10.39
CA LYS A 65 -4.93 -14.88 10.54
C LYS A 65 -4.32 -15.09 9.17
N GLY A 66 -3.03 -14.77 9.04
CA GLY A 66 -2.31 -15.03 7.81
C GLY A 66 -1.05 -14.19 7.70
N THR A 67 -0.45 -14.23 6.52
CA THR A 67 0.72 -13.41 6.17
C THR A 67 0.41 -12.65 4.89
N VAL A 68 0.75 -11.36 4.87
CA VAL A 68 0.66 -10.50 3.71
C VAL A 68 2.06 -9.97 3.43
N THR A 69 2.57 -10.31 2.25
CA THR A 69 3.85 -9.79 1.78
C THR A 69 3.59 -8.75 0.70
N ILE A 70 4.08 -7.53 0.93
CA ILE A 70 3.98 -6.39 0.01
C ILE A 70 5.35 -6.18 -0.61
N PHE A 71 5.40 -6.22 -1.95
CA PHE A 71 6.58 -5.84 -2.71
C PHE A 71 6.39 -4.41 -3.23
N THR A 72 7.35 -3.54 -2.97
CA THR A 72 7.31 -2.15 -3.44
C THR A 72 8.55 -1.79 -4.24
N GLU A 73 8.34 -1.03 -5.32
CA GLU A 73 9.43 -0.59 -6.22
C GLU A 73 10.36 0.45 -5.58
N ARG A 74 9.86 1.17 -4.59
CA ARG A 74 10.55 2.24 -3.87
C ARG A 74 10.46 1.96 -2.38
N PRO A 75 11.44 2.37 -1.57
CA PRO A 75 11.34 2.23 -0.13
C PRO A 75 10.03 2.79 0.41
N ALA A 76 9.36 2.00 1.25
CA ALA A 76 8.13 2.43 1.89
C ALA A 76 8.40 3.68 2.75
N CYS A 77 7.54 4.68 2.60
CA CYS A 77 7.68 5.93 3.32
C CYS A 77 7.39 5.74 4.83
N SER A 78 7.89 6.63 5.70
CA SER A 78 7.62 6.55 7.15
C SER A 78 6.11 6.56 7.47
N SER A 79 5.33 7.36 6.74
CA SER A 79 3.87 7.40 6.83
C SER A 79 3.22 6.06 6.42
N CYS A 80 3.75 5.41 5.40
CA CYS A 80 3.32 4.12 4.88
C CYS A 80 3.58 3.00 5.91
N LEU A 81 4.74 3.04 6.57
CA LEU A 81 5.06 2.15 7.70
C LEU A 81 4.13 2.40 8.89
N GLY A 82 3.75 3.66 9.14
CA GLY A 82 2.72 4.00 10.14
C GLY A 82 1.36 3.38 9.85
N VAL A 83 0.98 3.23 8.57
CA VAL A 83 -0.24 2.50 8.17
C VAL A 83 -0.11 1.01 8.47
N VAL A 84 1.07 0.41 8.23
CA VAL A 84 1.33 -1.00 8.59
C VAL A 84 1.12 -1.24 10.08
N GLU A 85 1.61 -0.36 10.94
CA GLU A 85 1.43 -0.49 12.39
C GLU A 85 -0.04 -0.35 12.80
N GLN A 86 -0.77 0.62 12.22
CA GLN A 86 -2.21 0.73 12.46
C GLN A 86 -2.97 -0.53 12.00
N PHE A 87 -2.59 -1.11 10.86
CA PHE A 87 -3.18 -2.35 10.36
C PHE A 87 -2.93 -3.51 11.33
N LYS A 88 -1.70 -3.66 11.84
CA LYS A 88 -1.35 -4.70 12.82
C LYS A 88 -2.13 -4.56 14.12
N VAL A 89 -2.36 -3.33 14.59
CA VAL A 89 -3.21 -3.08 15.77
C VAL A 89 -4.64 -3.54 15.53
N LYS A 90 -5.19 -3.28 14.33
CA LYS A 90 -6.55 -3.67 13.95
C LYS A 90 -6.69 -5.18 13.70
N TYR A 91 -5.68 -5.82 13.12
CA TYR A 91 -5.66 -7.24 12.77
C TYR A 91 -4.40 -7.92 13.35
N PRO A 92 -4.37 -8.19 14.67
CA PRO A 92 -3.14 -8.61 15.37
C PRO A 92 -2.60 -9.97 14.94
N ASN A 93 -3.45 -10.82 14.34
CA ASN A 93 -3.04 -12.15 13.88
C ASN A 93 -2.58 -12.19 12.41
N ILE A 94 -2.52 -11.04 11.74
CA ILE A 94 -1.99 -10.93 10.38
C ILE A 94 -0.57 -10.38 10.43
N ARG A 95 0.37 -11.16 9.92
CA ARG A 95 1.75 -10.72 9.73
C ARG A 95 1.85 -9.89 8.45
N ILE A 96 2.39 -8.69 8.52
CA ILE A 96 2.70 -7.84 7.37
C ILE A 96 4.21 -7.79 7.16
N ASP A 97 4.66 -8.23 6.00
CA ASP A 97 6.04 -8.14 5.54
C ASP A 97 6.11 -7.15 4.36
N VAL A 98 6.86 -6.06 4.52
CA VAL A 98 7.11 -5.09 3.44
C VAL A 98 8.51 -5.30 2.93
N LEU A 99 8.61 -5.72 1.67
CA LEU A 99 9.86 -5.97 0.97
C LEU A 99 10.09 -4.86 -0.05
N ASP A 100 11.17 -4.13 0.15
CA ASP A 100 11.74 -3.23 -0.84
C ASP A 100 13.09 -3.78 -1.34
N ASN A 101 13.68 -3.10 -2.32
CA ASN A 101 14.95 -3.50 -2.90
C ASN A 101 16.13 -2.72 -2.29
N ASN A 102 16.15 -2.55 -0.97
CA ASN A 102 17.19 -1.82 -0.22
C ASN A 102 17.51 -0.42 -0.82
N GLY A 103 16.48 0.29 -1.30
CA GLY A 103 16.65 1.61 -1.94
C GLY A 103 17.00 1.60 -3.44
N VAL A 104 17.24 0.45 -4.06
CA VAL A 104 17.47 0.35 -5.50
C VAL A 104 16.14 0.23 -6.25
N VAL A 105 15.76 1.25 -7.01
CA VAL A 105 14.48 1.22 -7.74
C VAL A 105 14.46 0.05 -8.74
N MET A 106 13.52 -0.88 -8.55
CA MET A 106 13.29 -1.97 -9.50
C MET A 106 12.71 -1.38 -10.79
N ARG A 107 13.47 -1.43 -11.89
CA ARG A 107 13.01 -0.98 -13.20
C ARG A 107 12.72 -2.21 -14.07
N PRO A 108 11.49 -2.41 -14.54
CA PRO A 108 11.19 -3.46 -15.50
C PRO A 108 12.09 -3.32 -16.73
N LEU A 109 12.63 -4.43 -17.21
CA LEU A 109 13.32 -4.45 -18.50
C LEU A 109 12.32 -4.00 -19.56
N LYS A 110 12.75 -3.10 -20.46
CA LYS A 110 11.95 -2.73 -21.63
C LYS A 110 11.83 -3.98 -22.49
N VAL A 111 10.69 -4.68 -22.38
CA VAL A 111 10.33 -5.70 -23.35
C VAL A 111 10.11 -4.95 -24.66
N LYS A 112 10.91 -5.26 -25.70
CA LYS A 112 10.60 -4.80 -27.05
C LYS A 112 9.25 -5.43 -27.38
N GLN A 113 8.21 -4.60 -27.45
CA GLN A 113 6.91 -4.98 -27.99
C GLN A 113 7.05 -5.30 -29.46
#